data_AF-F5BB82-F1
#
_entry.id   AF-F5BB82-F1
#
_cell.length_a   1.000
_cell.length_b   1.000
_cell.length_c   1.000
_cell.angle_alpha   90.00
_cell.angle_beta   90.00
_cell.angle_gamma   90.00
#
_symmetry.space_group_name_H-M   'P 1'
#
loop_
_entity.id
_entity.type
_entity.pdbx_description
1 polymer ?
#
loop_
_entity_poly.entity_id
_entity_poly.type
_entity_poly.pdbx_seq_one_letter_code
_entity_poly.pdbx_strand_id
1 'polypeptide(L)'
;MSLYKTKGAHVPSLSESVVEEVKRLIDVYKGEKLSITVTGHSLGATLALLVADEISTCRPDVPPVAVFSFGGPRVGNKAFGNRITAKNVKVLRIVNSQDV
;
A
#
# COMPACT_ATOMS: atom_id res chain seq x y z
N MET A 1 18.18 6.44 5.08
CA MET A 1 17.50 6.81 3.83
C MET A 1 16.27 5.91 3.67
N SER A 2 15.11 6.41 3.21
CA SER A 2 13.87 5.61 3.13
C SER A 2 13.61 5.20 1.68
N LEU A 3 13.55 3.90 1.41
CA LEU A 3 13.24 3.39 0.07
C LEU A 3 11.88 3.89 -0.47
N TYR A 4 10.94 4.16 0.43
CA TYR A 4 9.57 4.53 0.06
C TYR A 4 9.38 6.04 -0.16
N LYS A 5 10.08 6.86 0.64
CA LYS A 5 9.86 8.32 0.72
C LYS A 5 11.01 9.17 0.19
N THR A 6 12.20 8.60 -0.04
CA THR A 6 13.33 9.35 -0.56
C THR A 6 13.13 9.61 -2.06
N LYS A 7 13.22 10.89 -2.45
CA LYS A 7 13.21 11.35 -3.85
C LYS A 7 14.62 11.39 -4.43
N GLY A 8 14.74 11.23 -5.75
CA GLY A 8 15.97 11.48 -6.50
C GLY A 8 16.12 12.95 -6.91
N ALA A 9 17.25 13.29 -7.55
CA ALA A 9 17.47 14.65 -8.07
C ALA A 9 16.44 15.06 -9.14
N HIS A 10 15.96 14.09 -9.93
CA HIS A 10 15.02 14.31 -11.02
C HIS A 10 13.88 13.27 -11.05
N VAL A 11 13.73 12.48 -9.99
CA VAL A 11 12.74 11.39 -9.93
C VAL A 11 11.94 11.53 -8.63
N PRO A 12 10.59 11.54 -8.68
CA PRO A 12 9.76 11.54 -7.49
C PRO A 12 9.99 10.28 -6.65
N SER A 13 9.61 10.34 -5.38
CA SER A 13 9.62 9.14 -4.54
C SER A 13 8.62 8.09 -5.06
N LEU A 14 8.82 6.83 -4.65
CA LEU A 14 7.87 5.76 -4.96
C LEU A 14 6.47 6.10 -4.43
N SER A 15 6.40 6.64 -3.21
CA SER A 15 5.17 7.12 -2.60
C SER A 15 4.42 8.13 -3.47
N GLU A 16 5.08 9.20 -3.90
CA GLU A 16 4.47 10.23 -4.76
C GLU A 16 3.98 9.64 -6.08
N SER A 17 4.82 8.81 -6.72
CA SER A 17 4.51 8.20 -8.02
C SER A 17 3.26 7.32 -7.95
N VAL A 18 3.15 6.48 -6.92
CA VAL A 18 2.02 5.56 -6.76
C VAL A 18 0.76 6.31 -6.37
N VAL A 19 0.85 7.29 -5.48
CA VAL A 19 -0.33 8.07 -5.04
C VAL A 19 -0.94 8.85 -6.20
N GLU A 20 -0.11 9.52 -7.00
CA GLU A 20 -0.61 10.28 -8.15
C GLU A 20 -1.22 9.38 -9.23
N GLU A 21 -0.60 8.23 -9.48
CA GLU A 21 -1.15 7.28 -10.45
C GLU A 21 -2.48 6.66 -9.97
N VAL A 22 -2.60 6.32 -8.69
CA VAL A 22 -3.86 5.83 -8.13
C VAL A 22 -4.96 6.88 -8.23
N LYS A 23 -4.67 8.15 -7.93
CA LYS A 23 -5.64 9.25 -8.11
C LYS A 23 -6.09 9.35 -9.56
N ARG A 24 -5.14 9.32 -10.51
CA ARG A 24 -5.43 9.37 -11.95
C ARG A 24 -6.34 8.21 -12.36
N LEU A 25 -6.07 6.98 -11.90
CA LEU A 25 -6.87 5.81 -12.22
C LEU A 25 -8.28 5.90 -11.61
N ILE A 26 -8.44 6.41 -10.39
CA ILE A 26 -9.77 6.65 -9.79
C ILE A 26 -10.59 7.61 -10.66
N ASP A 27 -9.98 8.67 -11.18
CA ASP A 27 -10.67 9.63 -12.05
C ASP A 27 -11.00 9.04 -13.44
N VAL A 28 -10.11 8.21 -14.01
CA VAL A 28 -10.33 7.53 -15.31
C VAL A 28 -11.51 6.57 -15.25
N TYR A 29 -11.64 5.79 -14.18
CA TYR A 29 -12.71 4.80 -14.01
C TYR A 29 -13.87 5.33 -13.14
N LYS A 30 -14.05 6.66 -13.10
CA LYS A 30 -15.11 7.28 -12.31
C LYS A 30 -16.49 6.81 -12.75
N GLY A 31 -17.28 6.33 -11.80
CA GLY A 31 -18.62 5.77 -12.04
C GLY A 31 -18.66 4.24 -12.07
N GLU A 32 -17.50 3.59 -12.12
CA GLU A 32 -17.40 2.13 -11.98
C GLU A 32 -17.24 1.70 -10.51
N LYS A 33 -17.61 0.45 -10.23
CA LYS A 33 -17.37 -0.16 -8.92
C LYS A 33 -15.94 -0.67 -8.85
N LEU A 34 -15.05 0.13 -8.26
CA LEU A 34 -13.63 -0.17 -8.16
C LEU A 34 -13.24 -0.87 -6.85
N SER A 35 -12.09 -1.53 -6.89
CA SER A 35 -11.33 -1.98 -5.71
C SER A 35 -9.84 -1.91 -6.03
N ILE A 36 -9.00 -1.62 -5.04
CA ILE A 36 -7.55 -1.56 -5.21
C ILE A 36 -6.90 -2.74 -4.48
N THR A 37 -6.10 -3.50 -5.22
CA THR A 37 -5.31 -4.59 -4.65
C THR A 37 -3.83 -4.26 -4.75
N VAL A 38 -3.14 -4.29 -3.60
CA VAL A 38 -1.68 -4.09 -3.52
C VAL A 38 -1.04 -5.42 -3.17
N THR A 39 -0.02 -5.82 -3.92
CA THR A 39 0.71 -7.07 -3.68
C THR A 39 2.20 -6.82 -3.55
N GLY A 40 2.88 -7.70 -2.83
CA GLY A 40 4.32 -7.63 -2.68
C GLY A 40 4.93 -8.87 -2.04
N HIS A 41 6.15 -9.21 -2.47
CA HIS A 41 6.96 -10.30 -1.95
C HIS A 41 8.20 -9.77 -1.24
N SER A 42 8.64 -10.41 -0.14
CA SER A 42 9.85 -10.04 0.60
C SER A 42 9.81 -8.55 1.02
N LEU A 43 10.82 -7.75 0.70
CA LEU A 43 10.79 -6.30 0.94
C LEU A 43 9.58 -5.60 0.28
N GLY A 44 9.11 -6.12 -0.85
CA GLY A 44 7.91 -5.64 -1.54
C GLY A 44 6.65 -5.80 -0.71
N ALA A 45 6.55 -6.81 0.17
CA ALA A 45 5.43 -6.94 1.11
C ALA A 45 5.36 -5.75 2.08
N THR A 46 6.53 -5.26 2.51
CA THR A 46 6.62 -4.06 3.35
C THR A 46 6.16 -2.82 2.61
N LEU A 47 6.62 -2.64 1.37
CA LEU A 47 6.20 -1.53 0.53
C LEU A 47 4.69 -1.58 0.23
N ALA A 48 4.13 -2.76 0.00
CA ALA A 48 2.71 -2.94 -0.24
C ALA A 48 1.85 -2.43 0.93
N LEU A 49 2.25 -2.70 2.17
CA LEU A 49 1.57 -2.19 3.36
C LEU A 49 1.69 -0.66 3.50
N LEU A 50 2.87 -0.09 3.20
CA LEU A 50 3.08 1.36 3.25
C LEU A 50 2.26 2.09 2.17
N VAL A 51 2.22 1.54 0.97
CA VAL A 51 1.39 2.04 -0.13
C VAL A 51 -0.08 2.00 0.26
N ALA A 52 -0.57 0.87 0.79
CA ALA A 52 -1.96 0.74 1.19
C ALA A 52 -2.37 1.72 2.31
N ASP A 53 -1.49 1.95 3.29
CA ASP A 53 -1.71 2.97 4.33
C ASP A 53 -1.90 4.36 3.73
N GLU A 54 -1.12 4.71 2.70
CA GLU A 54 -1.13 6.04 2.13
C GLU A 54 -2.30 6.25 1.17
N ILE A 55 -2.52 5.31 0.25
CA ILE A 55 -3.58 5.43 -0.77
C ILE A 55 -4.98 5.33 -0.15
N SER A 56 -5.15 4.60 0.95
CA SER A 56 -6.45 4.52 1.65
C SER A 56 -6.96 5.85 2.19
N THR A 57 -6.11 6.87 2.23
CA THR A 57 -6.46 8.24 2.65
C THR A 57 -6.08 9.30 1.62
N CYS A 58 -5.75 8.93 0.38
CA CYS A 58 -5.31 9.91 -0.61
C CYS A 58 -6.44 10.81 -1.11
N ARG A 59 -7.70 10.36 -0.99
CA ARG A 59 -8.94 11.08 -1.34
C ARG A 59 -10.11 10.64 -0.44
N PRO A 60 -11.24 11.37 -0.41
CA PRO A 60 -12.44 10.95 0.33
C PRO A 60 -13.16 9.74 -0.30
N ASP A 61 -13.06 9.57 -1.61
CA ASP A 61 -13.78 8.58 -2.44
C ASP A 61 -12.93 7.37 -2.83
N VAL A 62 -11.93 7.01 -2.00
CA VAL A 62 -11.02 5.90 -2.30
C VAL A 62 -11.78 4.56 -2.33
N PRO A 63 -11.62 3.76 -3.39
CA PRO A 63 -12.15 2.39 -3.43
C PRO A 63 -11.62 1.52 -2.28
N PRO A 64 -12.32 0.42 -1.93
CA PRO A 64 -11.82 -0.53 -0.94
C PRO A 64 -10.41 -1.03 -1.29
N VAL A 65 -9.52 -1.01 -0.31
CA VAL A 65 -8.11 -1.41 -0.47
C VAL A 65 -7.84 -2.74 0.22
N ALA A 66 -7.22 -3.67 -0.51
CA ALA A 66 -6.75 -4.95 0.00
C ALA A 66 -5.25 -5.14 -0.26
N VAL A 67 -4.56 -5.77 0.67
CA VAL A 67 -3.14 -6.12 0.58
C VAL A 67 -2.97 -7.63 0.63
N PHE A 68 -2.25 -8.17 -0.34
CA PHE A 68 -1.81 -9.57 -0.36
C PHE A 68 -0.29 -9.59 -0.32
N SER A 69 0.28 -10.02 0.80
CA SER A 69 1.73 -10.03 0.99
C SER A 69 2.28 -11.44 1.11
N PHE A 70 3.49 -11.67 0.59
CA PHE A 70 4.13 -12.99 0.54
C PHE A 70 5.55 -12.91 1.12
N GLY A 71 5.91 -13.80 2.03
CA GLY A 71 7.29 -13.87 2.58
C GLY A 71 7.79 -12.54 3.17
N GLY A 72 6.85 -11.72 3.67
CA GLY A 72 7.15 -10.36 4.14
C GLY A 72 7.55 -10.33 5.61
N PRO A 73 8.51 -9.48 6.01
CA PRO A 73 8.82 -9.26 7.42
C PRO A 73 7.65 -8.58 8.16
N ARG A 74 7.73 -8.49 9.49
CA ARG A 74 6.80 -7.66 10.27
C ARG A 74 7.07 -6.18 9.98
N VAL A 75 6.00 -5.38 9.82
CA VAL A 75 6.09 -3.97 9.44
C VAL A 75 5.42 -3.10 10.49
N GLY A 76 6.13 -2.07 10.94
CA GLY A 76 5.62 -1.09 11.90
C GLY A 76 5.46 -1.62 13.33
N ASN A 77 4.70 -0.88 14.13
CA ASN A 77 4.39 -1.21 15.52
C ASN A 77 2.87 -1.45 15.70
N LYS A 78 2.43 -1.69 16.94
CA LYS A 78 1.00 -1.91 17.24
C LYS A 78 0.12 -0.74 16.78
N ALA A 79 0.59 0.49 16.92
CA ALA A 79 -0.14 1.68 16.48
C ALA A 79 -0.29 1.71 14.95
N PHE A 80 0.73 1.29 14.20
CA PHE A 80 0.64 1.12 12.75
C PHE A 80 -0.43 0.08 12.37
N GLY A 81 -0.40 -1.10 13.00
CA GLY A 81 -1.41 -2.14 12.76
C GLY A 81 -2.84 -1.66 13.04
N ASN A 82 -3.04 -0.95 14.16
CA ASN A 82 -4.34 -0.37 14.48
C ASN A 82 -4.79 0.67 13.45
N ARG A 83 -3.86 1.49 12.94
CA ARG A 83 -4.16 2.50 11.91
C ARG A 83 -4.61 1.86 10.60
N ILE A 84 -3.94 0.80 10.14
CA ILE A 84 -4.33 0.04 8.94
C ILE A 84 -5.76 -0.48 9.08
N THR A 85 -6.06 -1.10 10.22
CA THR A 85 -7.41 -1.62 10.50
C THR A 85 -8.45 -0.50 10.57
N ALA A 86 -8.13 0.63 11.21
CA ALA A 86 -9.03 1.79 11.32
C ALA A 86 -9.34 2.42 9.96
N LYS A 87 -8.39 2.38 9.01
CA LYS A 87 -8.57 2.79 7.61
C LYS A 87 -9.35 1.76 6.77
N ASN A 88 -9.84 0.69 7.39
CA ASN A 88 -10.57 -0.41 6.75
C ASN A 88 -9.78 -1.11 5.61
N VAL A 89 -8.45 -1.04 5.65
CA VAL A 89 -7.59 -1.78 4.71
C VAL A 89 -7.59 -3.26 5.11
N LYS A 90 -7.90 -4.15 4.16
CA LYS A 90 -7.85 -5.60 4.40
C LYS A 90 -6.46 -6.12 4.09
N VAL A 91 -5.90 -6.94 4.96
CA VAL A 91 -4.55 -7.49 4.79
C VAL A 91 -4.58 -8.99 4.93
N LEU A 92 -4.15 -9.70 3.88
CA LEU A 92 -3.82 -11.11 3.92
C LEU A 92 -2.30 -11.25 3.81
N ARG A 93 -1.68 -11.78 4.87
CA ARG A 93 -0.26 -12.10 4.89
C ARG A 93 -0.08 -13.59 4.71
N ILE A 94 0.57 -13.97 3.63
CA ILE A 94 0.85 -15.34 3.23
C ILE A 94 2.29 -15.63 3.64
N VAL A 95 2.45 -16.56 4.58
CA VAL A 95 3.74 -16.97 5.12
C VAL A 95 3.97 -18.43 4.81
N ASN A 96 5.17 -18.76 4.36
CA ASN A 96 5.60 -20.15 4.26
C ASN A 96 6.24 -20.56 5.59
N SER A 97 5.90 -21.74 6.10
CA SER A 97 6.44 -22.26 7.36
C SER A 97 7.97 -22.48 7.36
N GLN A 98 8.58 -22.60 6.17
CA GLN A 98 10.01 -22.76 5.99
C GLN A 98 10.74 -21.43 5.67
N ASP A 99 9.99 -20.33 5.57
CA ASP A 99 10.53 -18.99 5.36
C ASP A 99 10.71 -18.31 6.73
N VAL A 100 11.91 -17.78 6.98
CA VAL A 100 12.38 -17.31 8.30
C VAL A 100 11.97 -15.85 8.55
#